data_AF-A0A2M9YXK6-F1
#
_entry.id   AF-A0A2M9YXK6-F1
#
_cell.length_a   1.000
_cell.length_b   1.000
_cell.length_c   1.000
_cell.angle_alpha   90.00
_cell.angle_beta   90.00
_cell.angle_gamma   90.00
#
_symmetry.space_group_name_H-M   'P 1'
#
loop_
_entity.id
_entity.type
_entity.pdbx_description
1 polymer ?
#
loop_
_entity_poly.entity_id
_entity_poly.type
_entity_poly.pdbx_seq_one_letter_code
_entity_poly.pdbx_strand_id
1 'polypeptide(L)'
;MGTEFSYLILLLLGVVILLENRLKRLVLLLAFQSVFLLVPLFEEGGYGTHSLFLAGMIVLFKVVLTPWILFWTARRTNSVESTFPKVGYIPTFALLLVGALVGFLILGFTKFRFGEVNQMSFLYTFLILYVGMVGFVVRRHWVGVIASFAVFENGTFLLTQILRTELPLGIEFGSFLDAVFIIGAAATLRISMEGSSENEKEEVSA
;
A
#
# COMPACT_ATOMS: atom_id res chain seq x y z
N MET A 1 4.94 -14.89 19.78
CA MET A 1 3.52 -14.60 20.00
C MET A 1 3.17 -13.12 19.79
N GLY A 2 4.02 -12.14 20.15
CA GLY A 2 3.72 -10.72 19.91
C GLY A 2 3.74 -10.31 18.43
N THR A 3 4.80 -10.70 17.71
CA THR A 3 5.00 -10.30 16.30
C THR A 3 3.88 -10.80 15.40
N GLU A 4 3.53 -12.08 15.40
CA GLU A 4 2.46 -12.66 14.56
C GLU A 4 1.14 -11.85 14.58
N PHE A 5 0.78 -11.32 15.75
CA PHE A 5 -0.43 -10.51 15.93
C PHE A 5 -0.32 -9.15 15.22
N SER A 6 0.87 -8.53 15.21
CA SER A 6 1.09 -7.27 14.50
C SER A 6 0.96 -7.46 12.98
N TYR A 7 1.51 -8.54 12.42
CA TYR A 7 1.35 -8.89 11.00
C TYR A 7 -0.11 -9.17 10.63
N LEU A 8 -0.85 -9.87 11.49
CA LEU A 8 -2.29 -10.11 11.28
C LEU A 8 -3.09 -8.81 11.25
N ILE A 9 -2.82 -7.87 12.17
CA ILE A 9 -3.48 -6.55 12.16
C ILE A 9 -3.15 -5.79 10.88
N LEU A 10 -1.89 -5.82 10.43
CA LEU A 10 -1.47 -5.17 9.18
C LEU A 10 -2.19 -5.77 7.96
N LEU A 11 -2.39 -7.09 7.94
CA LEU A 11 -3.17 -7.78 6.92
C LEU A 11 -4.64 -7.33 6.94
N LEU A 12 -5.28 -7.33 8.11
CA LEU A 12 -6.66 -6.91 8.25
C LEU A 12 -6.85 -5.45 7.82
N LEU A 13 -5.93 -4.56 8.20
CA LEU A 13 -5.91 -3.18 7.72
C LEU A 13 -5.78 -3.10 6.20
N GLY A 14 -4.91 -3.92 5.59
CA GLY A 14 -4.77 -4.01 4.13
C GLY A 14 -6.08 -4.40 3.45
N VAL A 15 -6.80 -5.39 3.99
CA VAL A 15 -8.12 -5.80 3.48
C VAL A 15 -9.15 -4.68 3.64
N VAL A 16 -9.17 -3.98 4.78
CA VAL A 16 -10.07 -2.84 4.99
C VAL A 16 -9.75 -1.71 4.00
N ILE A 17 -8.48 -1.42 3.75
CA ILE A 17 -8.01 -0.46 2.74
C ILE A 17 -8.49 -0.88 1.35
N LEU A 18 -8.42 -2.16 0.99
CA LEU A 18 -8.90 -2.68 -0.30
C LEU A 18 -10.42 -2.49 -0.48
N LEU A 19 -11.19 -2.61 0.59
CA LEU A 19 -12.66 -2.51 0.56
C LEU A 19 -13.17 -1.06 0.73
N GLU A 20 -12.34 -0.14 1.21
CA GLU A 20 -12.75 1.24 1.48
C GLU A 20 -12.95 2.05 0.19
N ASN A 21 -14.08 2.72 0.03
CA ASN A 21 -14.38 3.48 -1.18
C ASN A 21 -14.31 5.00 -1.01
N ARG A 22 -14.24 5.46 0.25
CA ARG A 22 -14.14 6.87 0.56
C ARG A 22 -12.68 7.28 0.60
N LEU A 23 -12.27 8.15 -0.32
CA LEU A 23 -10.89 8.61 -0.45
C LEU A 23 -10.31 9.09 0.88
N LYS A 24 -11.07 9.89 1.65
CA LYS A 24 -10.63 10.41 2.96
C LYS A 24 -10.29 9.30 3.95
N ARG A 25 -11.14 8.25 4.03
CA ARG A 25 -10.92 7.10 4.92
C ARG A 25 -9.79 6.22 4.40
N LEU A 26 -9.72 6.00 3.09
CA LEU A 26 -8.65 5.23 2.46
C LEU A 26 -7.27 5.80 2.81
N VAL A 27 -7.09 7.10 2.63
CA VAL A 27 -5.83 7.79 2.94
C VAL A 27 -5.50 7.72 4.44
N LEU A 28 -6.49 7.90 5.30
CA LEU A 28 -6.29 7.81 6.75
C LEU A 28 -5.93 6.38 7.20
N LEU A 29 -6.56 5.37 6.61
CA LEU A 29 -6.26 3.96 6.88
C LEU A 29 -4.85 3.58 6.41
N LEU A 30 -4.37 4.11 5.27
CA LEU A 30 -2.99 3.91 4.82
C LEU A 30 -1.98 4.51 5.79
N ALA A 31 -2.22 5.74 6.24
CA ALA A 31 -1.38 6.39 7.24
C ALA A 31 -1.35 5.56 8.53
N PHE A 32 -2.52 5.08 8.98
CA PHE A 32 -2.62 4.25 10.16
C PHE A 32 -1.90 2.90 10.02
N GLN A 33 -2.04 2.22 8.89
CA GLN A 33 -1.33 0.98 8.60
C GLN A 33 0.19 1.20 8.60
N SER A 34 0.65 2.32 8.03
CA SER A 34 2.08 2.66 7.98
C SER A 34 2.65 3.06 9.33
N VAL A 35 1.87 3.72 10.20
CA VAL A 35 2.27 3.94 11.61
C VAL A 35 2.36 2.60 12.34
N PHE A 36 1.39 1.71 12.14
CA PHE A 36 1.36 0.41 12.81
C PHE A 36 2.49 -0.52 12.34
N LEU A 37 3.03 -0.31 11.13
CA LEU A 37 4.21 -0.99 10.60
C LEU A 37 5.48 -0.72 11.42
N LEU A 38 5.51 0.34 12.23
CA LEU A 38 6.61 0.59 13.17
C LEU A 38 6.67 -0.45 14.30
N VAL A 39 5.55 -1.09 14.64
CA VAL A 39 5.50 -2.12 15.69
C VAL A 39 6.38 -3.32 15.33
N PRO A 40 6.14 -4.04 14.22
CA PRO A 40 7.02 -5.14 13.84
C PRO A 40 8.45 -4.68 13.60
N LEU A 41 8.67 -3.46 13.05
CA LEU A 41 10.01 -2.88 12.85
C LEU A 41 10.84 -2.89 14.14
N PHE A 42 10.29 -2.39 15.24
CA PHE A 42 11.01 -2.37 16.52
C PHE A 42 11.03 -3.74 17.22
N GLU A 43 10.01 -4.58 17.05
CA GLU A 43 9.97 -5.92 17.64
C GLU A 43 11.05 -6.86 17.09
N GLU A 44 11.33 -6.83 15.78
CA GLU A 44 12.34 -7.73 15.19
C GLU A 44 13.68 -7.04 14.86
N GLY A 45 13.65 -5.74 14.55
CA GLY A 45 14.85 -4.95 14.20
C GLY A 45 15.53 -4.28 15.40
N GLY A 46 14.87 -4.23 16.56
CA GLY A 46 15.38 -3.57 17.77
C GLY A 46 15.58 -2.05 17.62
N TYR A 47 16.19 -1.43 18.63
CA TYR A 47 16.37 0.03 18.73
C TYR A 47 17.71 0.53 18.16
N GLY A 48 18.17 -0.06 17.05
CA GLY A 48 19.39 0.37 16.37
C GLY A 48 19.24 1.72 15.66
N THR A 49 20.37 2.36 15.34
CA THR A 49 20.41 3.60 14.54
C THR A 49 19.76 3.42 13.17
N HIS A 50 19.95 2.25 12.56
CA HIS A 50 19.32 1.89 11.28
C HIS A 50 17.79 1.79 11.41
N SER A 51 17.27 1.09 12.43
CA SER A 51 15.83 0.98 12.68
C SER A 51 15.17 2.34 12.94
N LEU A 52 15.87 3.23 13.66
CA LEU A 52 15.39 4.59 13.91
C LEU A 52 15.36 5.45 12.64
N PHE A 53 16.37 5.31 11.78
CA PHE A 53 16.39 5.96 10.46
C PHE A 53 15.24 5.47 9.59
N LEU A 54 15.02 4.16 9.52
CA LEU A 54 13.88 3.55 8.82
C LEU A 54 12.54 4.07 9.34
N ALA A 55 12.36 4.11 10.67
CA ALA A 55 11.15 4.63 11.29
C ALA A 55 10.92 6.09 10.91
N GLY A 56 11.98 6.90 10.88
CA GLY A 56 11.93 8.29 10.41
C GLY A 56 11.46 8.41 8.97
N MET A 57 12.00 7.57 8.07
CA MET A 57 11.59 7.53 6.66
C MET A 57 10.12 7.14 6.50
N ILE A 58 9.66 6.08 7.17
CA ILE A 58 8.26 5.64 7.14
C ILE A 58 7.33 6.76 7.60
N VAL A 59 7.65 7.42 8.72
CA VAL A 59 6.82 8.52 9.24
C VAL A 59 6.80 9.69 8.26
N LEU A 60 7.97 10.13 7.79
CA LEU A 60 8.08 11.29 6.93
C LEU A 60 7.34 11.08 5.61
N PHE A 61 7.57 9.96 4.95
CA PHE A 61 7.06 9.73 3.59
C PHE A 61 5.69 9.08 3.58
N LYS A 62 5.41 8.06 4.40
CA LYS A 62 4.14 7.32 4.35
C LYS A 62 3.05 7.88 5.25
N VAL A 63 3.42 8.46 6.39
CA VAL A 63 2.43 8.98 7.37
C VAL A 63 2.13 10.45 7.11
N VAL A 64 3.11 11.23 6.65
CA VAL A 64 2.93 12.66 6.40
C VAL A 64 2.82 12.96 4.90
N LEU A 65 3.86 12.66 4.11
CA LEU A 65 3.94 13.12 2.72
C LEU A 65 2.86 12.49 1.82
N THR A 66 2.75 11.16 1.80
CA THR A 66 1.77 10.43 0.97
C THR A 66 0.33 10.89 1.28
N PRO A 67 -0.14 10.92 2.54
CA PRO A 67 -1.47 11.41 2.86
C PRO A 67 -1.67 12.87 2.48
N TRP A 68 -0.70 13.73 2.77
CA TRP A 68 -0.79 15.14 2.47
C TRP A 68 -0.96 15.40 0.98
N ILE A 69 -0.16 14.74 0.13
CA ILE A 69 -0.28 14.93 -1.32
C ILE A 69 -1.57 14.31 -1.85
N LEU A 70 -1.98 13.12 -1.37
CA LEU A 70 -3.25 12.51 -1.80
C LEU A 70 -4.45 13.40 -1.46
N PHE A 71 -4.47 14.01 -0.27
CA PHE A 71 -5.51 14.97 0.11
C PHE A 71 -5.44 16.26 -0.72
N TRP A 72 -4.24 16.79 -0.95
CA TRP A 72 -4.01 18.01 -1.74
C TRP A 72 -4.46 17.84 -3.19
N THR A 73 -4.18 16.69 -3.81
CA THR A 73 -4.59 16.38 -5.17
C THR A 73 -6.09 16.11 -5.25
N ALA A 74 -6.65 15.36 -4.30
CA ALA A 74 -8.09 15.09 -4.26
C ALA A 74 -8.94 16.37 -4.10
N ARG A 75 -8.46 17.36 -3.34
CA ARG A 75 -9.13 18.67 -3.23
C ARG A 75 -9.11 19.48 -4.52
N ARG A 76 -8.10 19.30 -5.38
CA ARG A 76 -7.96 20.05 -6.64
C ARG A 76 -8.79 19.49 -7.79
N THR A 77 -9.07 18.19 -7.79
CA THR A 77 -9.71 17.53 -8.95
C THR A 77 -11.24 17.55 -8.94
N ASN A 78 -11.89 18.15 -7.92
CA ASN A 78 -13.36 18.34 -7.81
C ASN A 78 -14.21 17.11 -8.23
N SER A 79 -13.63 15.91 -8.15
CA SER A 79 -14.25 14.68 -8.62
C SER A 79 -15.08 14.11 -7.49
N VAL A 80 -16.38 14.02 -7.70
CA VAL A 80 -17.38 13.54 -6.75
C VAL A 80 -16.89 12.23 -6.12
N GLU A 81 -16.67 12.29 -4.81
CA GLU A 81 -15.77 11.47 -4.00
C GLU A 81 -16.14 9.98 -3.92
N SER A 82 -15.91 9.21 -4.98
CA SER A 82 -16.08 7.76 -4.92
C SER A 82 -14.97 7.00 -5.63
N THR A 83 -14.17 6.28 -4.84
CA THR A 83 -13.20 5.30 -5.31
C THR A 83 -13.90 3.96 -5.52
N PHE A 84 -15.07 3.95 -6.18
CA PHE A 84 -15.82 2.71 -6.39
C PHE A 84 -14.93 1.69 -7.12
N PRO A 85 -14.94 0.42 -6.64
CA PRO A 85 -14.15 -0.62 -7.27
C PRO A 85 -14.74 -0.92 -8.66
N LYS A 86 -13.85 -1.16 -9.64
CA LYS A 86 -14.23 -1.57 -11.00
C LYS A 86 -14.95 -2.91 -11.01
N VAL A 87 -14.63 -3.74 -10.01
CA VAL A 87 -15.08 -5.11 -9.82
C VAL A 87 -16.00 -5.11 -8.60
N GLY A 88 -17.17 -5.74 -8.70
CA GLY A 88 -18.10 -5.83 -7.57
C GLY A 88 -17.50 -6.56 -6.37
N TYR A 89 -18.08 -6.38 -5.17
CA TYR A 89 -17.54 -6.96 -3.94
C TYR A 89 -17.43 -8.50 -3.96
N ILE A 90 -18.35 -9.18 -4.66
CA ILE A 90 -18.36 -10.64 -4.77
C ILE A 90 -17.10 -11.17 -5.47
N PRO A 91 -16.74 -10.71 -6.69
CA PRO A 91 -15.49 -11.11 -7.33
C PRO A 91 -14.24 -10.68 -6.56
N THR A 92 -14.25 -9.53 -5.87
CA THR A 92 -13.12 -9.15 -4.98
C THR A 92 -12.97 -10.14 -3.82
N PHE A 93 -14.06 -10.58 -3.21
CA PHE A 93 -14.05 -11.60 -2.16
C PHE A 93 -13.56 -12.96 -2.67
N ALA A 94 -13.98 -13.36 -3.88
CA ALA A 94 -13.49 -14.57 -4.52
C ALA A 94 -11.97 -14.53 -4.75
N LEU A 95 -11.43 -13.39 -5.22
CA LEU A 95 -9.99 -13.19 -5.35
C LEU A 95 -9.27 -13.33 -4.00
N LEU A 96 -9.80 -12.71 -2.93
CA LEU A 96 -9.22 -12.86 -1.59
C LEU A 96 -9.23 -14.31 -1.10
N LEU A 97 -10.29 -15.07 -1.36
CA LEU A 97 -10.34 -16.51 -1.04
C LEU A 97 -9.29 -17.31 -1.82
N VAL A 98 -9.11 -17.01 -3.10
CA VAL A 98 -8.06 -17.64 -3.92
C VAL A 98 -6.68 -17.32 -3.33
N GLY A 99 -6.42 -16.06 -2.98
CA GLY A 99 -5.18 -15.66 -2.32
C GLY A 99 -4.92 -16.39 -1.00
N ALA A 100 -5.96 -16.51 -0.17
CA ALA A 100 -5.88 -17.26 1.09
C ALA A 100 -5.55 -18.74 0.87
N LEU A 101 -6.20 -19.38 -0.11
CA LEU A 101 -5.97 -20.78 -0.46
C LEU A 101 -4.55 -21.00 -1.01
N VAL A 102 -4.10 -20.13 -1.90
CA VAL A 102 -2.72 -20.16 -2.44
C VAL A 102 -1.71 -19.93 -1.32
N GLY A 103 -1.94 -18.97 -0.43
CA GLY A 103 -1.08 -18.72 0.73
C GLY A 103 -0.97 -19.93 1.65
N PHE A 104 -2.10 -20.62 1.91
CA PHE A 104 -2.11 -21.84 2.70
C PHE A 104 -1.33 -22.99 2.03
N LEU A 105 -1.44 -23.15 0.70
CA LEU A 105 -0.63 -24.12 -0.04
C LEU A 105 0.86 -23.78 0.04
N ILE A 106 1.23 -22.50 -0.10
CA ILE A 106 2.61 -22.04 0.02
C ILE A 106 3.17 -22.38 1.40
N LEU A 107 2.41 -22.16 2.49
CA LEU A 107 2.86 -22.55 3.84
C LEU A 107 3.25 -24.02 3.94
N GLY A 108 2.47 -24.90 3.32
CA GLY A 108 2.77 -26.33 3.24
C GLY A 108 4.13 -26.61 2.61
N PHE A 109 4.51 -25.85 1.58
CA PHE A 109 5.82 -25.93 0.93
C PHE A 109 6.93 -25.22 1.73
N THR A 110 6.66 -24.07 2.36
CA THR A 110 7.65 -23.30 3.12
C THR A 110 8.15 -24.09 4.33
N LYS A 111 7.28 -24.84 4.99
CA LYS A 111 7.62 -25.78 6.08
C LYS A 111 8.70 -26.78 5.68
N PHE A 112 8.77 -27.13 4.40
CA PHE A 112 9.72 -28.10 3.86
C PHE A 112 11.10 -27.49 3.53
N ARG A 113 11.18 -26.17 3.26
CA ARG A 113 12.37 -25.55 2.66
C ARG A 113 13.07 -24.49 3.52
N PHE A 114 12.39 -23.83 4.46
CA PHE A 114 12.93 -22.63 5.14
C PHE A 114 13.12 -22.71 6.67
N GLY A 115 12.97 -23.88 7.32
CA GLY A 115 13.33 -24.03 8.74
C GLY A 115 12.61 -23.05 9.69
N GLU A 116 13.31 -22.54 10.71
CA GLU A 116 12.83 -21.72 11.86
C GLU A 116 12.20 -20.35 11.54
N VAL A 117 11.83 -20.07 10.29
CA VAL A 117 11.08 -18.84 9.97
C VAL A 117 9.66 -18.92 10.55
N ASN A 118 9.19 -17.82 11.16
CA ASN A 118 7.82 -17.76 11.66
C ASN A 118 6.82 -17.90 10.51
N GLN A 119 6.22 -19.08 10.41
CA GLN A 119 5.35 -19.47 9.30
C GLN A 119 4.12 -18.57 9.19
N MET A 120 3.54 -18.18 10.32
CA MET A 120 2.35 -17.33 10.33
C MET A 120 2.67 -15.91 9.87
N SER A 121 3.77 -15.32 10.36
CA SER A 121 4.21 -14.00 9.87
C SER A 121 4.49 -14.02 8.37
N PHE A 122 5.10 -15.10 7.85
CA PHE A 122 5.34 -15.27 6.41
C PHE A 122 4.04 -15.34 5.61
N LEU A 123 3.06 -16.13 6.07
CA LEU A 123 1.73 -16.19 5.44
C LEU A 123 1.07 -14.81 5.39
N TYR A 124 1.00 -14.12 6.53
CA TYR A 124 0.32 -12.82 6.60
C TYR A 124 0.99 -11.80 5.69
N THR A 125 2.32 -11.80 5.64
CA THR A 125 3.08 -10.95 4.73
C THR A 125 2.79 -11.26 3.25
N PHE A 126 2.75 -12.54 2.89
CA PHE A 126 2.36 -12.95 1.54
C PHE A 126 0.94 -12.51 1.19
N LEU A 127 0.01 -12.63 2.14
CA LEU A 127 -1.37 -12.17 1.94
C LEU A 127 -1.46 -10.64 1.81
N ILE A 128 -0.65 -9.87 2.54
CA ILE A 128 -0.57 -8.41 2.38
C ILE A 128 -0.11 -8.06 0.96
N LEU A 129 0.96 -8.71 0.47
CA LEU A 129 1.43 -8.55 -0.92
C LEU A 129 0.32 -8.87 -1.92
N TYR A 130 -0.38 -9.98 -1.71
CA TYR A 130 -1.49 -10.38 -2.57
C TYR A 130 -2.65 -9.37 -2.54
N VAL A 131 -3.00 -8.86 -1.37
CA VAL A 131 -4.04 -7.82 -1.21
C VAL A 131 -3.68 -6.56 -2.00
N GLY A 132 -2.42 -6.11 -1.92
CA GLY A 132 -1.92 -4.99 -2.72
C GLY A 132 -2.03 -5.27 -4.23
N MET A 133 -1.65 -6.48 -4.67
CA MET A 133 -1.79 -6.89 -6.08
C MET A 133 -3.26 -6.91 -6.55
N VAL A 134 -4.17 -7.46 -5.75
CA VAL A 134 -5.62 -7.45 -6.06
C VAL A 134 -6.12 -6.02 -6.20
N GLY A 135 -5.64 -5.12 -5.35
CA GLY A 135 -5.97 -3.70 -5.42
C GLY A 135 -5.63 -3.06 -6.78
N PHE A 136 -4.51 -3.42 -7.40
CA PHE A 136 -4.18 -2.95 -8.76
C PHE A 136 -5.19 -3.38 -9.82
N VAL A 137 -5.77 -4.57 -9.68
CA VAL A 137 -6.73 -5.11 -10.64
C VAL A 137 -8.12 -4.51 -10.41
N VAL A 138 -8.52 -4.35 -9.14
CA VAL A 138 -9.87 -3.97 -8.73
C VAL A 138 -10.11 -2.46 -8.79
N ARG A 139 -9.08 -1.64 -8.53
CA ARG A 139 -9.24 -0.17 -8.42
C ARG A 139 -9.23 0.50 -9.79
N ARG A 140 -10.26 1.30 -10.05
CA ARG A 140 -10.36 2.13 -11.27
C ARG A 140 -9.68 3.49 -11.10
N HIS A 141 -9.76 4.05 -9.89
CA HIS A 141 -9.27 5.39 -9.59
C HIS A 141 -7.80 5.34 -9.20
N TRP A 142 -6.99 6.26 -9.75
CA TRP A 142 -5.54 6.31 -9.56
C TRP A 142 -5.14 6.38 -8.07
N VAL A 143 -5.88 7.12 -7.22
CA VAL A 143 -5.66 7.14 -5.76
C VAL A 143 -5.81 5.75 -5.13
N GLY A 144 -6.79 4.96 -5.58
CA GLY A 144 -6.96 3.58 -5.12
C GLY A 144 -5.82 2.67 -5.57
N VAL A 145 -5.28 2.90 -6.76
CA VAL A 145 -4.10 2.18 -7.28
C VAL A 145 -2.87 2.52 -6.45
N ILE A 146 -2.62 3.81 -6.16
CA ILE A 146 -1.52 4.24 -5.29
C ILE A 146 -1.69 3.68 -3.87
N ALA A 147 -2.90 3.70 -3.32
CA ALA A 147 -3.19 3.06 -2.04
C ALA A 147 -2.83 1.56 -2.04
N SER A 148 -3.15 0.87 -3.13
CA SER A 148 -2.83 -0.55 -3.29
C SER A 148 -1.32 -0.79 -3.42
N PHE A 149 -0.61 0.14 -4.06
CA PHE A 149 0.86 0.12 -4.13
C PHE A 149 1.49 0.31 -2.76
N ALA A 150 1.01 1.26 -1.95
CA ALA A 150 1.49 1.44 -0.59
C ALA A 150 1.24 0.21 0.30
N VAL A 151 0.08 -0.47 0.16
CA VAL A 151 -0.19 -1.75 0.86
C VAL A 151 0.77 -2.84 0.40
N PHE A 152 1.01 -2.96 -0.90
CA PHE A 152 1.98 -3.91 -1.47
C PHE A 152 3.39 -3.66 -0.93
N GLU A 153 3.81 -2.40 -0.90
CA GLU A 153 5.13 -1.98 -0.40
C GLU A 153 5.29 -2.24 1.10
N ASN A 154 4.22 -2.09 1.89
CA ASN A 154 4.21 -2.50 3.29
C ASN A 154 4.43 -4.03 3.42
N GLY A 155 3.85 -4.82 2.52
CA GLY A 155 4.10 -6.26 2.45
C GLY A 155 5.55 -6.60 2.06
N THR A 156 6.17 -5.87 1.13
CA THR A 156 7.57 -6.15 0.75
C THR A 156 8.53 -5.80 1.88
N PHE A 157 8.27 -4.69 2.59
CA PHE A 157 9.03 -4.32 3.79
C PHE A 157 9.01 -5.43 4.84
N LEU A 158 7.82 -5.90 5.22
CA LEU A 158 7.64 -6.99 6.18
C LEU A 158 8.33 -8.28 5.73
N LEU A 159 8.29 -8.59 4.43
CA LEU A 159 8.95 -9.79 3.89
C LEU A 159 10.46 -9.74 4.08
N THR A 160 11.06 -8.58 3.86
CA THR A 160 12.51 -8.39 3.97
C THR A 160 12.97 -8.48 5.41
N GLN A 161 12.11 -8.04 6.35
CA GLN A 161 12.34 -8.14 7.78
C GLN A 161 12.31 -9.60 8.25
N ILE A 162 11.29 -10.37 7.84
CA ILE A 162 11.17 -11.81 8.13
C ILE A 162 12.36 -12.60 7.59
N LEU A 163 12.81 -12.27 6.37
CA LEU A 163 13.93 -12.96 5.74
C LEU A 163 15.29 -12.57 6.32
N ARG A 164 15.35 -11.57 7.21
CA ARG A 164 16.59 -11.01 7.81
C ARG A 164 17.66 -10.67 6.77
N THR A 165 17.25 -10.49 5.52
CA THR A 165 18.10 -9.94 4.47
C THR A 165 18.41 -8.51 4.88
N GLU A 166 19.71 -8.17 4.99
CA GLU A 166 20.15 -6.78 5.17
C GLU A 166 19.36 -5.93 4.20
N LEU A 167 18.52 -5.03 4.72
CA LEU A 167 17.56 -4.22 3.96
C LEU A 167 18.30 -3.62 2.76
N PRO A 168 18.19 -4.18 1.53
CA PRO A 168 18.81 -3.52 0.40
C PRO A 168 18.14 -2.16 0.29
N LEU A 169 18.96 -1.11 0.10
CA LEU A 169 18.53 0.28 -0.09
C LEU A 169 17.30 0.41 -1.01
N GLY A 170 17.05 -0.55 -1.91
CA GLY A 170 15.85 -0.69 -2.73
C GLY A 170 14.49 -0.70 -2.00
N ILE A 171 14.41 -1.09 -0.72
CA ILE A 171 13.14 -1.02 0.06
C ILE A 171 12.94 0.37 0.65
N GLU A 172 14.03 1.04 1.04
CA GLU A 172 14.02 2.46 1.40
C GLU A 172 13.60 3.33 0.20
N PHE A 173 13.96 2.89 -1.02
CA PHE A 173 13.48 3.45 -2.28
C PHE A 173 11.98 3.19 -2.56
N GLY A 174 11.35 2.20 -1.92
CA GLY A 174 9.90 1.97 -2.07
C GLY A 174 9.09 3.19 -1.60
N SER A 175 9.50 3.73 -0.46
CA SER A 175 8.91 4.94 0.12
C SER A 175 9.18 6.19 -0.73
N PHE A 176 10.31 6.21 -1.43
CA PHE A 176 10.63 7.26 -2.41
C PHE A 176 9.82 7.09 -3.70
N LEU A 177 9.63 5.85 -4.16
CA LEU A 177 8.79 5.52 -5.31
C LEU A 177 7.35 5.92 -5.07
N ASP A 178 6.82 5.72 -3.86
CA ASP A 178 5.52 6.23 -3.43
C ASP A 178 5.41 7.74 -3.71
N ALA A 179 6.41 8.52 -3.29
CA ALA A 179 6.47 9.95 -3.54
C ALA A 179 6.59 10.28 -5.05
N VAL A 180 7.42 9.55 -5.81
CA VAL A 180 7.58 9.75 -7.25
C VAL A 180 6.31 9.42 -8.03
N PHE A 181 5.63 8.32 -7.71
CA PHE A 181 4.36 7.94 -8.32
C PHE A 181 3.28 8.97 -8.04
N ILE A 182 3.24 9.47 -6.81
CA ILE A 182 2.31 10.51 -6.40
C ILE A 182 2.61 11.84 -7.12
N ILE A 183 3.88 12.24 -7.23
CA ILE A 183 4.31 13.44 -7.96
C ILE A 183 4.01 13.30 -9.46
N GLY A 184 4.28 12.14 -10.06
CA GLY A 184 3.95 11.84 -11.44
C GLY A 184 2.44 11.87 -11.71
N ALA A 185 1.64 11.33 -10.78
CA ALA A 185 0.19 11.40 -10.86
C ALA A 185 -0.32 12.86 -10.75
N ALA A 186 0.26 13.66 -9.84
CA ALA A 186 -0.08 15.08 -9.73
C ALA A 186 0.31 15.88 -10.99
N ALA A 187 1.46 15.57 -11.60
CA ALA A 187 1.94 16.22 -12.82
C ALA A 187 1.07 15.88 -14.05
N THR A 188 0.72 14.61 -14.22
CA THR A 188 -0.17 14.16 -15.31
C THR A 188 -1.58 14.75 -15.20
N LEU A 189 -2.12 14.89 -13.99
CA LEU A 189 -3.39 15.57 -13.76
C LEU A 189 -3.33 17.07 -14.11
N ARG A 190 -2.22 17.75 -13.80
CA ARG A 190 -2.03 19.15 -14.22
C ARG A 190 -2.07 19.30 -15.73
N ILE A 191 -1.32 18.47 -16.45
CA ILE A 191 -1.27 18.49 -17.92
C ILE A 191 -2.64 18.21 -18.51
N SER A 192 -3.39 17.25 -17.95
CA SER A 192 -4.75 16.95 -18.40
C SER A 192 -5.73 18.12 -18.21
N MET A 193 -5.57 18.92 -17.15
CA MET A 193 -6.44 20.09 -16.93
C MET A 193 -6.05 21.30 -17.80
N GLU A 194 -4.77 21.48 -18.08
CA GLU A 194 -4.29 22.51 -19.03
C GLU A 194 -4.78 22.21 -20.45
N GLY A 195 -4.64 20.96 -20.91
CA GLY A 195 -5.12 20.55 -22.24
C GLY A 195 -6.64 20.67 -22.42
N SER A 196 -7.44 20.43 -21.38
CA SER A 196 -8.90 20.67 -21.45
C SER A 196 -9.25 22.15 -21.56
N SER A 197 -8.46 23.03 -20.93
CA SER A 197 -8.72 24.48 -20.94
C SER A 197 -8.28 25.18 -22.22
N GLU A 198 -7.34 24.59 -22.98
CA GLU A 198 -6.96 25.08 -24.30
C GLU A 198 -7.98 24.68 -25.37
N ASN A 199 -8.46 23.43 -25.36
CA ASN A 199 -9.50 22.97 -26.31
C ASN A 199 -10.82 23.75 -26.16
N GLU A 200 -11.23 24.09 -24.93
CA GLU A 200 -12.45 24.86 -24.69
C GLU A 200 -12.31 26.32 -25.16
N LYS A 201 -11.08 26.86 -25.19
CA LYS A 201 -10.82 28.20 -25.74
C LYS A 201 -10.78 28.23 -27.26
N GLU A 202 -10.27 27.17 -27.89
CA GLU A 202 -10.28 27.04 -29.36
C GLU A 202 -11.71 26.89 -29.89
N GLU A 203 -12.56 26.06 -29.27
CA GLU A 203 -13.98 25.89 -29.67
C GLU A 203 -14.82 27.16 -29.54
N VAL A 204 -14.53 28.03 -28.56
CA VAL A 204 -15.26 29.30 -28.38
C VAL A 204 -14.75 30.40 -29.34
N SER A 205 -13.60 30.19 -29.99
CA SER A 205 -12.98 31.13 -30.93
C SER A 205 -13.20 30.80 -32.41
N ALA A 206 -13.77 29.63 -32.71
CA ALA A 206 -14.14 29.17 -34.06
C ALA A 206 -15.60 29.46 -34.39
#